data_AF-A0A958U0D1-F1
#
_entry.id   AF-A0A958U0D1-F1
#
_cell.length_a   1.000
_cell.length_b   1.000
_cell.length_c   1.000
_cell.angle_alpha   90.00
_cell.angle_beta   90.00
_cell.angle_gamma   90.00
#
_symmetry.space_group_name_H-M   'P 1'
#
loop_
_entity.id
_entity.type
_entity.pdbx_description
1 polymer ?
#
loop_
_entity_poly.entity_id
_entity_poly.type
_entity_poly.pdbx_seq_one_letter_code
_entity_poly.pdbx_strand_id
1 'polypeptide(L)'
;FNQRKDGKDLLAEMKAKDYEVITDQLPKTPSENNELILLAEDGMPKMSEGRGDFLPNATKLALEKLSKNETGFFLMVEGSQIDWGGHDNDADYLIQELLDFDKTLGVALDFAKQNGETLVIVTADHETGGYTLASDGKDYNKIKPSFSTSGHSGTMVPVFAEGPGASLFNGIYESNEIYHKMMALFDK
;
A
#
# COMPACT_ATOMS: atom_id res chain seq x y z
N PHE A 1 11.42 3.17 -17.58
CA PHE A 1 10.18 3.07 -18.39
C PHE A 1 10.34 3.41 -19.88
N ASN A 2 11.36 4.17 -20.27
CA ASN A 2 11.64 4.61 -21.65
C ASN A 2 13.03 4.19 -22.17
N GLN A 3 13.77 3.37 -21.42
CA GLN A 3 15.06 2.80 -21.79
C GLN A 3 15.02 1.27 -21.75
N ARG A 4 13.98 0.68 -22.36
CA ARG A 4 13.74 -0.76 -22.31
C ARG A 4 14.54 -1.52 -23.36
N LYS A 5 14.88 -2.77 -23.08
CA LYS A 5 15.60 -3.66 -24.02
C LYS A 5 14.81 -3.95 -25.31
N ASP A 6 13.48 -3.85 -25.26
CA ASP A 6 12.59 -4.00 -26.41
C ASP A 6 12.46 -2.71 -27.25
N GLY A 7 13.18 -1.63 -26.88
CA GLY A 7 13.18 -0.35 -27.59
C GLY A 7 11.91 0.48 -27.40
N LYS A 8 10.96 0.04 -26.58
CA LYS A 8 9.70 0.77 -26.35
C LYS A 8 9.88 1.91 -25.37
N ASP A 9 9.23 3.03 -25.68
CA ASP A 9 9.04 4.15 -24.77
C ASP A 9 7.61 4.15 -24.23
N LEU A 10 7.41 3.54 -23.05
CA LEU A 10 6.09 3.46 -22.44
C LEU A 10 5.58 4.82 -21.96
N LEU A 11 6.47 5.79 -21.70
CA LEU A 11 6.04 7.15 -21.34
C LEU A 11 5.42 7.84 -22.56
N ALA A 12 6.02 7.67 -23.73
CA ALA A 12 5.46 8.16 -24.99
C ALA A 12 4.15 7.46 -25.35
N GLU A 13 4.07 6.13 -25.16
CA GLU A 13 2.83 5.37 -25.39
C GLU A 13 1.67 5.84 -24.50
N MET A 14 1.94 6.19 -23.23
CA MET A 14 0.92 6.68 -22.31
C MET A 14 0.47 8.09 -22.66
N LYS A 15 1.39 8.98 -23.05
CA LYS A 15 1.04 10.31 -23.59
C LYS A 15 0.16 10.20 -24.84
N ALA A 16 0.43 9.23 -25.71
CA ALA A 16 -0.38 8.97 -26.90
C ALA A 16 -1.79 8.42 -26.58
N LYS A 17 -2.03 8.00 -25.33
CA LYS A 17 -3.34 7.60 -24.79
C LYS A 17 -3.95 8.69 -23.89
N ASP A 18 -3.52 9.93 -24.07
CA ASP A 18 -4.00 11.10 -23.33
C ASP A 18 -3.77 11.03 -21.81
N TYR A 19 -2.77 10.28 -21.36
CA TYR A 19 -2.29 10.36 -19.98
C TYR A 19 -1.40 11.59 -19.78
N GLU A 20 -1.65 12.31 -18.71
CA GLU A 20 -0.70 13.25 -18.13
C GLU A 20 0.41 12.46 -17.42
N VAL A 21 1.61 12.50 -17.98
CA VAL A 21 2.78 11.78 -17.46
C VAL A 21 3.65 12.73 -16.66
N ILE A 22 3.77 12.47 -15.35
CA ILE A 22 4.48 13.31 -14.38
C ILE A 22 5.66 12.50 -13.82
N THR A 23 6.87 13.05 -13.89
CA THR A 23 8.10 12.35 -13.49
C THR A 23 9.04 13.17 -12.62
N ASP A 24 8.59 14.32 -12.12
CA ASP A 24 9.40 15.26 -11.34
C ASP A 24 8.98 15.29 -9.87
N GLN A 25 7.69 15.49 -9.59
CA GLN A 25 7.14 15.56 -8.24
C GLN A 25 5.67 15.16 -8.19
N LEU A 26 5.19 14.79 -7.01
CA LEU A 26 3.77 14.55 -6.79
C LEU A 26 3.02 15.88 -6.95
N PRO A 27 1.98 15.95 -7.81
CA PRO A 27 1.20 17.18 -7.97
C PRO A 27 0.39 17.48 -6.71
N LYS A 28 0.10 18.76 -6.48
CA LYS A 28 -0.66 19.23 -5.30
C LYS A 28 -2.17 19.03 -5.41
N THR A 29 -2.66 18.89 -6.64
CA THR A 29 -4.08 18.74 -6.99
C THR A 29 -4.17 17.78 -8.17
N PRO A 30 -5.20 16.93 -8.22
CA PRO A 30 -5.31 15.93 -9.28
C PRO A 30 -5.70 16.60 -10.61
N SER A 31 -5.18 16.08 -11.72
CA SER A 31 -5.60 16.47 -13.07
C SER A 31 -7.01 15.97 -13.40
N GLU A 32 -7.66 16.60 -14.38
CA GLU A 32 -8.90 16.09 -14.98
C GLU A 32 -8.64 14.93 -15.97
N ASN A 33 -7.42 14.85 -16.53
CA ASN A 33 -7.02 13.76 -17.44
C ASN A 33 -6.55 12.53 -16.65
N ASN A 34 -6.44 11.37 -17.30
CA ASN A 34 -5.79 10.21 -16.68
C ASN A 34 -4.32 10.55 -16.34
N GLU A 35 -3.81 10.07 -15.21
CA GLU A 35 -2.46 10.41 -14.74
C GLU A 35 -1.58 9.16 -14.64
N LEU A 36 -0.31 9.30 -15.04
CA LEU A 36 0.76 8.35 -14.75
C LEU A 36 1.89 9.11 -14.04
N ILE A 37 2.08 8.81 -12.76
CA ILE A 37 3.06 9.48 -11.91
C ILE A 37 4.18 8.49 -11.60
N LEU A 38 5.42 8.80 -12.03
CA LEU A 38 6.59 7.94 -11.88
C LEU A 38 7.77 8.77 -11.37
N LEU A 39 8.00 8.78 -10.06
CA LEU A 39 8.91 9.71 -9.39
C LEU A 39 10.28 9.12 -9.01
N ALA A 40 10.50 7.84 -9.30
CA ALA A 40 11.78 7.16 -9.08
C ALA A 40 12.10 6.22 -10.25
N GLU A 41 13.38 5.94 -10.45
CA GLU A 41 13.84 4.99 -11.48
C GLU A 41 13.48 3.54 -11.10
N ASP A 42 13.57 3.23 -9.81
CA ASP A 42 13.26 1.93 -9.21
C ASP A 42 12.24 2.13 -8.08
N GLY A 43 12.64 1.98 -6.82
CA GLY A 43 11.83 2.34 -5.66
C GLY A 43 11.93 3.82 -5.27
N MET A 44 10.87 4.35 -4.67
CA MET A 44 10.98 5.59 -3.88
C MET A 44 12.02 5.40 -2.75
N PRO A 45 12.65 6.46 -2.22
CA PRO A 45 13.57 6.32 -1.08
C PRO A 45 12.94 5.66 0.14
N LYS A 46 13.75 5.14 1.06
CA LYS A 46 13.24 4.66 2.37
C LYS A 46 12.68 5.82 3.19
N MET A 47 11.82 5.54 4.15
CA MET A 47 11.38 6.55 5.13
C MET A 47 12.57 7.17 5.88
N SER A 48 13.56 6.37 6.24
CA SER A 48 14.80 6.81 6.90
C SER A 48 15.70 7.69 6.02
N GLU A 49 15.48 7.69 4.70
CA GLU A 49 16.20 8.48 3.71
C GLU A 49 15.48 9.80 3.36
N GLY A 50 14.42 10.13 4.10
CA GLY A 50 13.73 11.41 3.95
C GLY A 50 12.68 11.42 2.83
N ARG A 51 12.07 10.27 2.50
CA ARG A 51 10.93 10.18 1.56
C ARG A 51 9.78 11.13 1.92
N GLY A 52 9.62 11.47 3.20
CA GLY A 52 8.53 12.29 3.70
C GLY A 52 7.18 11.57 3.59
N ASP A 53 6.08 12.30 3.68
CA ASP A 53 4.73 11.72 3.64
C ASP A 53 4.24 11.44 2.20
N PHE A 54 5.08 10.81 1.37
CA PHE A 54 4.74 10.54 -0.03
C PHE A 54 3.48 9.66 -0.17
N LEU A 55 3.45 8.50 0.50
CA LEU A 55 2.37 7.52 0.35
C LEU A 55 1.02 8.06 0.88
N PRO A 56 0.96 8.73 2.04
CA PRO A 56 -0.26 9.41 2.49
C PRO A 56 -0.75 10.48 1.51
N ASN A 57 0.17 11.30 0.97
CA ASN A 57 -0.20 12.38 0.04
C ASN A 57 -0.65 11.85 -1.32
N ALA A 58 0.01 10.82 -1.85
CA ALA A 58 -0.40 10.15 -3.09
C ALA A 58 -1.77 9.48 -2.93
N THR A 59 -2.03 8.86 -1.79
CA THR A 59 -3.34 8.27 -1.46
C THR A 59 -4.43 9.33 -1.41
N LYS A 60 -4.17 10.45 -0.72
CA LYS A 60 -5.10 11.59 -0.68
C LYS A 60 -5.42 12.12 -2.07
N LEU A 61 -4.38 12.34 -2.89
CA LEU A 61 -4.53 12.81 -4.27
C LEU A 61 -5.38 11.84 -5.11
N ALA A 62 -5.13 10.54 -5.00
CA ALA A 62 -5.89 9.52 -5.71
C ALA A 62 -7.36 9.50 -5.27
N LEU A 63 -7.64 9.60 -3.97
CA LEU A 63 -9.00 9.67 -3.43
C LEU A 63 -9.72 10.95 -3.91
N GLU A 64 -9.06 12.12 -3.90
CA GLU A 64 -9.61 13.38 -4.42
C GLU A 64 -9.96 13.29 -5.91
N LYS A 65 -9.17 12.56 -6.71
CA LYS A 65 -9.45 12.33 -8.13
C LYS A 65 -10.60 11.35 -8.34
N LEU A 66 -10.47 10.15 -7.76
CA LEU A 66 -11.35 9.02 -8.03
C LEU A 66 -12.77 9.22 -7.47
N SER A 67 -12.89 9.95 -6.36
CA SER A 67 -14.19 10.29 -5.76
C SER A 67 -15.07 11.19 -6.62
N LYS A 68 -14.54 11.81 -7.68
CA LYS A 68 -15.34 12.55 -8.66
C LYS A 68 -16.19 11.64 -9.55
N ASN A 69 -15.89 10.35 -9.62
CA ASN A 69 -16.69 9.41 -10.41
C ASN A 69 -17.96 9.00 -9.64
N GLU A 70 -19.11 9.43 -10.14
CA GLU A 70 -20.42 9.14 -9.54
C GLU A 70 -20.78 7.64 -9.53
N THR A 71 -20.11 6.82 -10.35
CA THR A 71 -20.30 5.35 -10.37
C THR A 71 -19.44 4.62 -9.33
N GLY A 72 -18.63 5.36 -8.56
CA GLY A 72 -17.70 4.82 -7.58
C GLY A 72 -16.31 4.56 -8.16
N PHE A 73 -15.45 3.95 -7.34
CA PHE A 73 -14.07 3.67 -7.71
C PHE A 73 -13.52 2.44 -7.00
N PHE A 74 -12.40 1.95 -7.52
CA PHE A 74 -11.52 1.01 -6.83
C PHE A 74 -10.15 1.65 -6.71
N LEU A 75 -9.55 1.56 -5.53
CA LEU A 75 -8.20 2.04 -5.26
C LEU A 75 -7.43 0.95 -4.49
N MET A 76 -6.23 0.66 -4.95
CA MET A 76 -5.26 -0.18 -4.25
C MET A 76 -4.06 0.69 -3.88
N VAL A 77 -3.65 0.62 -2.61
CA VAL A 77 -2.51 1.35 -2.06
C VAL A 77 -1.60 0.34 -1.36
N GLU A 78 -0.31 0.40 -1.66
CA GLU A 78 0.68 -0.58 -1.20
C GLU A 78 1.82 0.12 -0.44
N GLY A 79 2.08 -0.32 0.79
CA GLY A 79 3.28 0.03 1.56
C GLY A 79 4.40 -0.99 1.34
N SER A 80 4.96 -1.03 0.13
CA SER A 80 5.80 -2.16 -0.34
C SER A 80 7.10 -2.35 0.43
N GLN A 81 7.69 -1.29 1.00
CA GLN A 81 9.01 -1.37 1.63
C GLN A 81 9.01 -1.99 3.04
N ILE A 82 7.83 -2.27 3.62
CA ILE A 82 7.73 -3.08 4.84
C ILE A 82 8.35 -4.46 4.59
N ASP A 83 8.08 -5.05 3.42
CA ASP A 83 8.65 -6.32 2.97
C ASP A 83 10.19 -6.22 2.85
N TRP A 84 10.70 -5.14 2.28
CA TRP A 84 12.15 -4.94 2.12
C TRP A 84 12.87 -4.84 3.46
N GLY A 85 12.26 -4.14 4.44
CA GLY A 85 12.77 -4.14 5.82
C GLY A 85 12.77 -5.52 6.46
N GLY A 86 11.75 -6.33 6.16
CA GLY A 86 11.69 -7.74 6.56
C GLY A 86 12.80 -8.59 5.94
N HIS A 87 13.05 -8.45 4.64
CA HIS A 87 14.13 -9.17 3.94
C HIS A 87 15.52 -8.79 4.46
N ASP A 88 15.73 -7.50 4.75
CA ASP A 88 16.97 -6.96 5.30
C ASP A 88 17.18 -7.34 6.78
N ASN A 89 16.17 -7.91 7.44
CA ASN A 89 16.14 -8.11 8.90
C ASN A 89 16.44 -6.82 9.68
N ASP A 90 15.97 -5.69 9.16
CA ASP A 90 16.15 -4.37 9.72
C ASP A 90 14.85 -3.90 10.37
N ALA A 91 14.80 -4.02 11.70
CA ALA A 91 13.62 -3.67 12.48
C ALA A 91 13.30 -2.17 12.40
N ASP A 92 14.31 -1.30 12.36
CA ASP A 92 14.07 0.15 12.32
C ASP A 92 13.54 0.56 10.95
N TYR A 93 14.02 -0.07 9.88
CA TYR A 93 13.49 0.11 8.54
C TYR A 93 12.04 -0.38 8.45
N LEU A 94 11.76 -1.62 8.86
CA LEU A 94 10.42 -2.21 8.85
C LEU A 94 9.43 -1.34 9.65
N ILE A 95 9.79 -0.93 10.87
CA ILE A 95 8.91 -0.13 11.74
C ILE A 95 8.60 1.24 11.11
N GLN A 96 9.60 1.91 10.53
CA GLN A 96 9.38 3.22 9.90
C GLN A 96 8.45 3.13 8.68
N GLU A 97 8.59 2.09 7.86
CA GLU A 97 7.68 1.85 6.73
C GLU A 97 6.26 1.52 7.19
N LEU A 98 6.12 0.73 8.26
CA LEU A 98 4.82 0.43 8.86
C LEU A 98 4.14 1.68 9.42
N LEU A 99 4.89 2.60 10.04
CA LEU A 99 4.36 3.88 10.52
C LEU A 99 3.93 4.81 9.38
N ASP A 100 4.61 4.78 8.23
CA ASP A 100 4.18 5.52 7.04
C ASP A 100 2.89 4.93 6.44
N PHE A 101 2.78 3.61 6.43
CA PHE A 101 1.55 2.93 6.02
C PHE A 101 0.39 3.23 6.99
N ASP A 102 0.63 3.26 8.31
CA ASP A 102 -0.38 3.65 9.31
C ASP A 102 -0.95 5.06 9.08
N LYS A 103 -0.08 6.05 8.77
CA LYS A 103 -0.54 7.38 8.35
C LYS A 103 -1.41 7.32 7.10
N THR A 104 -1.04 6.47 6.13
CA THR A 104 -1.78 6.26 4.89
C THR A 104 -3.16 5.66 5.16
N LEU A 105 -3.25 4.69 6.08
CA LEU A 105 -4.53 4.13 6.55
C LEU A 105 -5.40 5.22 7.18
N GLY A 106 -4.81 6.12 7.98
CA GLY A 106 -5.51 7.28 8.53
C GLY A 106 -6.20 8.13 7.45
N VAL A 107 -5.51 8.43 6.36
CA VAL A 107 -6.08 9.17 5.21
C VAL A 107 -7.27 8.42 4.60
N ALA A 108 -7.14 7.11 4.36
CA ALA A 108 -8.19 6.30 3.77
C ALA A 108 -9.42 6.17 4.69
N LEU A 109 -9.21 5.97 6.00
CA LEU A 109 -10.26 5.85 6.99
C LEU A 109 -11.00 7.18 7.21
N ASP A 110 -10.28 8.31 7.23
CA ASP A 110 -10.89 9.63 7.30
C ASP A 110 -11.76 9.92 6.09
N PHE A 111 -11.30 9.57 4.88
CA PHE A 111 -12.10 9.65 3.67
C PHE A 111 -13.34 8.75 3.76
N ALA A 112 -13.17 7.49 4.14
CA ALA A 112 -14.27 6.53 4.18
C ALA A 112 -15.35 6.94 5.20
N LYS A 113 -14.93 7.48 6.35
CA LYS A 113 -15.84 8.03 7.37
C LYS A 113 -16.62 9.25 6.87
N GLN A 114 -15.99 10.11 6.08
CA GLN A 114 -16.65 11.28 5.50
C GLN A 114 -17.59 10.92 4.34
N ASN A 115 -17.18 9.98 3.49
CA ASN A 115 -17.96 9.53 2.35
C ASN A 115 -19.16 8.66 2.77
N GLY A 116 -19.00 7.79 3.78
CA GLY A 116 -20.07 6.93 4.32
C GLY A 116 -20.42 5.71 3.47
N GLU A 117 -19.96 5.64 2.22
CA GLU A 117 -20.24 4.57 1.26
C GLU A 117 -18.98 3.79 0.84
N THR A 118 -17.84 4.11 1.47
CA THR A 118 -16.55 3.48 1.15
C THR A 118 -16.25 2.32 2.10
N LEU A 119 -15.88 1.18 1.53
CA LEU A 119 -15.28 0.05 2.25
C LEU A 119 -13.75 0.14 2.15
N VAL A 120 -13.09 0.14 3.31
CA VAL A 120 -11.63 0.02 3.40
C VAL A 120 -11.28 -1.40 3.83
N ILE A 121 -10.38 -2.06 3.08
CA ILE A 121 -9.83 -3.37 3.41
C ILE A 121 -8.32 -3.22 3.57
N VAL A 122 -7.78 -3.72 4.66
CA VAL A 122 -6.34 -3.71 4.96
C VAL A 122 -5.88 -5.13 5.18
N THR A 123 -4.85 -5.55 4.46
CA THR A 123 -4.22 -6.87 4.62
C THR A 123 -2.78 -6.82 4.15
N ALA A 124 -2.09 -7.95 4.22
CA ALA A 124 -0.79 -8.17 3.61
C ALA A 124 -0.90 -9.32 2.59
N ASP A 125 0.04 -9.37 1.65
CA ASP A 125 0.20 -10.50 0.73
C ASP A 125 0.89 -11.69 1.39
N HIS A 126 1.87 -11.43 2.25
CA HIS A 126 2.54 -12.41 3.13
C HIS A 126 3.27 -11.72 4.31
N GLU A 127 3.84 -12.53 5.20
CA GLU A 127 4.81 -12.07 6.21
C GLU A 127 6.23 -12.28 5.72
N THR A 128 7.15 -11.37 6.09
CA THR A 128 8.56 -11.41 5.67
C THR A 128 9.50 -11.24 6.85
N GLY A 129 10.51 -12.12 6.92
CA GLY A 129 11.56 -12.11 7.95
C GLY A 129 11.27 -13.01 9.16
N GLY A 130 10.03 -13.48 9.31
CA GLY A 130 9.58 -14.19 10.50
C GLY A 130 9.82 -13.35 11.76
N TYR A 131 9.40 -12.08 11.68
CA TYR A 131 9.60 -11.06 12.69
C TYR A 131 8.81 -11.39 13.96
N THR A 132 9.49 -11.33 15.10
CA THR A 132 8.86 -11.46 16.41
C THR A 132 9.57 -10.59 17.44
N LEU A 133 8.88 -10.28 18.52
CA LEU A 133 9.50 -9.76 19.73
C LEU A 133 9.87 -10.95 20.62
N ALA A 134 11.16 -11.14 20.88
CA ALA A 134 11.69 -12.23 21.69
C ALA A 134 12.44 -11.69 22.91
N SER A 135 12.64 -12.53 23.94
CA SER A 135 13.50 -12.16 25.07
C SER A 135 14.93 -11.91 24.62
N ASP A 136 15.64 -10.99 25.29
CA ASP A 136 17.07 -10.83 25.04
C ASP A 136 17.87 -11.94 25.73
N GLY A 137 18.02 -13.06 25.02
CA GLY A 137 18.63 -14.26 25.57
C GLY A 137 17.75 -14.86 26.67
N LYS A 138 18.32 -15.00 27.88
CA LYS A 138 17.61 -15.53 29.07
C LYS A 138 16.99 -14.44 29.95
N ASP A 139 17.12 -13.16 29.59
CA ASP A 139 16.50 -12.07 30.34
C ASP A 139 15.08 -11.83 29.84
N TYR A 140 14.10 -12.39 30.54
CA TYR A 140 12.68 -12.24 30.23
C TYR A 140 12.11 -10.84 30.55
N ASN A 141 12.91 -9.93 31.14
CA ASN A 141 12.51 -8.55 31.38
C ASN A 141 12.89 -7.60 30.24
N LYS A 142 13.56 -8.11 29.20
CA LYS A 142 13.94 -7.34 28.01
C LYS A 142 13.42 -8.03 26.77
N ILE A 143 12.74 -7.27 25.93
CA ILE A 143 12.31 -7.71 24.61
C ILE A 143 13.23 -7.09 23.56
N LYS A 144 13.46 -7.82 22.47
CA LYS A 144 14.13 -7.31 21.28
C LYS A 144 13.44 -7.82 20.01
N PRO A 145 13.51 -7.05 18.92
CA PRO A 145 13.22 -7.56 17.59
C PRO A 145 14.08 -8.78 17.27
N SER A 146 13.47 -9.79 16.68
CA SER A 146 14.13 -11.01 16.24
C SER A 146 13.54 -11.46 14.91
N PHE A 147 14.42 -11.87 14.00
CA PHE A 147 14.07 -12.42 12.70
C PHE A 147 14.53 -13.87 12.63
N SER A 148 13.77 -14.72 11.96
CA SER A 148 14.06 -16.16 11.82
C SER A 148 14.50 -16.56 10.42
N THR A 149 14.30 -15.69 9.44
CA THR A 149 14.63 -15.89 8.03
C THR A 149 14.89 -14.54 7.37
N SER A 150 15.46 -14.51 6.17
CA SER A 150 15.49 -13.32 5.30
C SER A 150 14.52 -13.50 4.12
N GLY A 151 13.57 -14.42 4.24
CA GLY A 151 12.56 -14.71 3.22
C GLY A 151 11.16 -14.61 3.82
N HIS A 152 10.16 -14.98 3.03
CA HIS A 152 8.76 -14.97 3.50
C HIS A 152 8.50 -16.14 4.46
N SER A 153 7.45 -16.01 5.29
CA SER A 153 6.97 -17.09 6.15
C SER A 153 5.52 -17.47 5.85
N GLY A 154 5.09 -18.64 6.34
CA GLY A 154 3.71 -19.12 6.23
C GLY A 154 2.78 -18.56 7.31
N THR A 155 3.13 -17.43 7.94
CA THR A 155 2.30 -16.79 8.96
C THR A 155 0.99 -16.31 8.34
N MET A 156 -0.14 -16.59 9.00
CA MET A 156 -1.43 -16.05 8.55
C MET A 156 -1.41 -14.52 8.67
N VAL A 157 -1.79 -13.84 7.59
CA VAL A 157 -1.92 -12.39 7.56
C VAL A 157 -3.33 -11.97 8.00
N PRO A 158 -3.47 -10.89 8.78
CA PRO A 158 -4.78 -10.39 9.15
C PRO A 158 -5.47 -9.73 7.95
N VAL A 159 -6.81 -9.79 7.94
CA VAL A 159 -7.65 -8.95 7.08
C VAL A 159 -8.50 -8.08 8.01
N PHE A 160 -8.32 -6.77 7.91
CA PHE A 160 -9.18 -5.79 8.58
C PHE A 160 -10.09 -5.14 7.54
N ALA A 161 -11.33 -4.86 7.92
CA ALA A 161 -12.28 -4.19 7.06
C ALA A 161 -13.15 -3.22 7.87
N GLU A 162 -13.42 -2.04 7.30
CA GLU A 162 -14.25 -0.99 7.90
C GLU A 162 -15.14 -0.36 6.81
N GLY A 163 -16.42 -0.12 7.12
CA GLY A 163 -17.40 0.43 6.19
C GLY A 163 -18.45 -0.57 5.68
N PRO A 164 -19.25 -0.21 4.67
CA PRO A 164 -20.30 -1.07 4.14
C PRO A 164 -19.78 -2.43 3.67
N GLY A 165 -20.40 -3.52 4.17
CA GLY A 165 -20.01 -4.89 3.79
C GLY A 165 -18.78 -5.45 4.54
N ALA A 166 -18.17 -4.70 5.46
CA ALA A 166 -16.98 -5.14 6.21
C ALA A 166 -17.15 -6.51 6.91
N SER A 167 -18.36 -6.83 7.37
CA SER A 167 -18.66 -8.11 8.03
C SER A 167 -18.43 -9.35 7.14
N LEU A 168 -18.36 -9.19 5.81
CA LEU A 168 -18.03 -10.27 4.88
C LEU A 168 -16.57 -10.74 5.01
N PHE A 169 -15.69 -9.94 5.59
CA PHE A 169 -14.25 -10.22 5.73
C PHE A 169 -13.88 -10.84 7.08
N ASN A 170 -14.88 -11.26 7.86
CA ASN A 170 -14.64 -11.98 9.11
C ASN A 170 -14.29 -13.45 8.87
N GLY A 171 -13.47 -14.02 9.75
CA GLY A 171 -13.14 -15.44 9.79
C GLY A 171 -11.75 -15.77 9.24
N ILE A 172 -11.52 -17.05 8.96
CA ILE A 172 -10.28 -17.56 8.37
C ILE A 172 -10.65 -18.13 7.00
N TYR A 173 -9.94 -17.67 5.97
CA TYR A 173 -10.19 -18.06 4.58
C TYR A 173 -8.92 -17.84 3.75
N GLU A 174 -8.90 -18.44 2.56
CA GLU A 174 -7.81 -18.30 1.60
C GLU A 174 -7.79 -16.90 0.97
N SER A 175 -6.61 -16.37 0.65
CA SER A 175 -6.46 -14.99 0.16
C SER A 175 -7.26 -14.70 -1.12
N ASN A 176 -7.51 -15.72 -1.97
CA ASN A 176 -8.33 -15.55 -3.17
C ASN A 176 -9.80 -15.19 -2.85
N GLU A 177 -10.30 -15.52 -1.66
CA GLU A 177 -11.66 -15.20 -1.24
C GLU A 177 -11.87 -13.68 -1.09
N ILE A 178 -10.81 -12.88 -0.89
CA ILE A 178 -10.90 -11.41 -0.84
C ILE A 178 -11.49 -10.86 -2.13
N TYR A 179 -11.02 -11.35 -3.28
CA TYR A 179 -11.55 -10.97 -4.60
C TYR A 179 -13.05 -11.30 -4.71
N HIS A 180 -13.44 -12.52 -4.38
CA HIS A 180 -14.84 -12.95 -4.48
C HIS A 180 -15.76 -12.15 -3.54
N LYS A 181 -15.29 -11.85 -2.32
CA LYS A 181 -16.01 -11.02 -1.35
C LYS A 181 -16.17 -9.58 -1.85
N MET A 182 -15.14 -9.00 -2.48
CA MET A 182 -15.22 -7.68 -3.09
C MET A 182 -16.21 -7.65 -4.27
N MET A 183 -16.13 -8.62 -5.19
CA MET A 183 -17.04 -8.68 -6.35
C MET A 183 -18.51 -8.80 -5.92
N ALA A 184 -18.80 -9.54 -4.86
CA ALA A 184 -20.15 -9.65 -4.30
C ALA A 184 -20.73 -8.32 -3.77
N LEU A 185 -19.88 -7.29 -3.58
CA LEU A 185 -20.27 -5.94 -3.18
C LEU A 185 -20.37 -4.97 -4.36
N PHE A 186 -19.55 -5.13 -5.40
CA PHE A 186 -19.58 -4.28 -6.60
C PHE A 186 -20.77 -4.57 -7.54
N ASP A 187 -21.23 -5.83 -7.61
CA ASP A 187 -22.28 -6.26 -8.55
C ASP A 187 -23.72 -5.95 -8.06
N LYS A 188 -23.92 -4.87 -7.30
CA LYS A 188 -25.23 -4.47 -6.75
C LYS A 188 -25.71 -3.11 -7.21
#